data_AF-A0A958RLA7-F1
#
_entry.id   AF-A0A958RLA7-F1
#
_cell.length_a   1.000
_cell.length_b   1.000
_cell.length_c   1.000
_cell.angle_alpha   90.00
_cell.angle_beta   90.00
_cell.angle_gamma   90.00
#
_symmetry.space_group_name_H-M   'P 1'
#
loop_
_entity.id
_entity.type
_entity.pdbx_description
1 polymer ?
#
loop_
_entity_poly.entity_id
_entity_poly.type
_entity_poly.pdbx_seq_one_letter_code
_entity_poly.pdbx_strand_id
1 'polypeptide(L)'
;MFAKSILTALVVGLSAMAMACPNLSGSYECNYDGEIETMTISQSVVNGVTHFSIDGDVLIADGNTHQMPNTGPEEQATYRANCAGDKVNMEFFSLIFDGGNKIGHVNGNGTMGLDGNSDLVQDIKGTVVIDGQGNFPIDQLMTCQRI
;
A
#
# COMPACT_ATOMS: atom_id res chain seq x y z
N MET A 1 -22.80 -59.93 -3.88
CA MET A 1 -22.79 -58.93 -2.79
C MET A 1 -22.08 -57.69 -3.28
N PHE A 2 -22.70 -56.54 -2.98
CA PHE A 2 -22.35 -55.14 -3.21
C PHE A 2 -20.89 -54.82 -2.75
N ALA A 3 -20.16 -53.81 -3.22
CA ALA A 3 -20.51 -52.56 -3.91
C ALA A 3 -19.30 -52.04 -4.73
N LYS A 4 -19.60 -51.35 -5.83
CA LYS A 4 -18.66 -50.47 -6.55
C LYS A 4 -18.25 -49.32 -5.63
N SER A 5 -16.98 -49.24 -5.24
CA SER A 5 -16.39 -48.02 -4.66
C SER A 5 -16.25 -46.97 -5.74
N ILE A 6 -17.24 -46.09 -5.85
CA ILE A 6 -17.09 -44.78 -6.50
C ILE A 6 -16.51 -43.86 -5.44
N LEU A 7 -15.18 -43.85 -5.33
CA LEU A 7 -14.48 -42.85 -4.52
C LEU A 7 -14.39 -41.59 -5.39
N THR A 8 -15.44 -40.78 -5.33
CA THR A 8 -15.48 -39.45 -5.94
C THR A 8 -14.36 -38.63 -5.33
N ALA A 9 -13.29 -38.40 -6.11
CA ALA A 9 -12.24 -37.45 -5.78
C ALA A 9 -12.85 -36.05 -5.79
N LEU A 10 -13.36 -35.62 -4.63
CA LEU A 10 -13.72 -34.24 -4.36
C LEU A 10 -12.39 -33.47 -4.23
N VAL A 11 -11.83 -33.09 -5.37
CA VAL A 11 -10.77 -32.09 -5.45
C VAL A 11 -11.39 -30.80 -4.93
N VAL A 12 -11.26 -30.58 -3.63
CA VAL A 12 -11.54 -29.29 -3.00
C VAL A 12 -10.52 -28.33 -3.59
N GLY A 13 -10.96 -27.62 -4.63
CA GLY A 13 -10.28 -26.46 -5.15
C GLY A 13 -10.11 -25.49 -4.01
N LEU A 14 -8.91 -25.46 -3.44
CA LEU A 14 -8.41 -24.34 -2.66
C LEU A 14 -8.30 -23.18 -3.65
N SER A 15 -9.45 -22.58 -3.96
CA SER A 15 -9.51 -21.22 -4.46
C SER A 15 -8.75 -20.40 -3.44
N ALA A 16 -7.49 -20.07 -3.77
CA ALA A 16 -6.77 -19.01 -3.10
C ALA A 16 -7.76 -17.85 -3.01
N MET A 17 -8.26 -17.59 -1.81
CA MET A 17 -9.01 -16.38 -1.56
C MET A 17 -7.98 -15.30 -1.74
N ALA A 18 -7.85 -14.81 -2.98
CA ALA A 18 -7.28 -13.51 -3.24
C ALA A 18 -8.01 -12.60 -2.26
N MET A 19 -7.32 -12.17 -1.20
CA MET A 19 -7.90 -11.29 -0.22
C MET A 19 -8.30 -10.05 -1.00
N ALA A 20 -9.59 -9.94 -1.30
CA ALA A 20 -10.10 -8.96 -2.23
C ALA A 20 -9.68 -7.59 -1.71
N CYS A 21 -8.98 -6.83 -2.54
CA CYS A 21 -8.61 -5.47 -2.19
C CYS A 21 -9.84 -4.58 -2.09
N PRO A 22 -9.81 -3.54 -1.23
CA PRO A 22 -10.85 -2.55 -1.24
C PRO A 22 -10.93 -1.87 -2.62
N ASN A 23 -12.14 -1.57 -3.07
CA ASN A 23 -12.33 -0.73 -4.24
C ASN A 23 -12.20 0.74 -3.85
N LEU A 24 -11.00 1.27 -4.05
CA LEU A 24 -10.58 2.65 -3.82
C LEU A 24 -10.67 3.49 -5.10
N SER A 25 -11.26 2.96 -6.18
CA SER A 25 -11.33 3.72 -7.43
C SER A 25 -12.23 4.95 -7.28
N GLY A 26 -11.69 6.12 -7.61
CA GLY A 26 -12.40 7.39 -7.48
C GLY A 26 -11.47 8.59 -7.57
N SER A 27 -12.07 9.77 -7.52
CA SER A 27 -11.37 11.03 -7.31
C SER A 27 -11.67 11.51 -5.89
N TYR A 28 -10.66 12.06 -5.25
CA TYR A 28 -10.70 12.48 -3.86
C TYR A 28 -10.07 13.86 -3.70
N GLU A 29 -10.66 14.69 -2.86
CA GLU A 29 -10.14 15.98 -2.47
C GLU A 29 -9.43 15.84 -1.11
N CYS A 30 -8.11 15.96 -1.10
CA CYS A 30 -7.26 15.84 0.08
C CYS A 30 -6.87 17.23 0.57
N ASN A 31 -6.96 17.48 1.87
CA ASN A 31 -6.48 18.72 2.49
C ASN A 31 -5.13 18.48 3.17
N TYR A 32 -4.10 19.13 2.63
CA TYR A 32 -2.74 19.13 3.15
C TYR A 32 -2.43 20.50 3.74
N ASP A 33 -2.54 20.64 5.06
CA ASP A 33 -2.18 21.86 5.79
C ASP A 33 -2.78 23.17 5.20
N GLY A 34 -4.01 23.08 4.66
CA GLY A 34 -4.72 24.21 4.06
C GLY A 34 -4.64 24.30 2.53
N GLU A 35 -3.82 23.47 1.89
CA GLU A 35 -3.83 23.28 0.44
C GLU A 35 -4.75 22.11 0.08
N ILE A 36 -5.59 22.33 -0.94
CA ILE A 36 -6.52 21.33 -1.44
C ILE A 36 -5.94 20.75 -2.72
N GLU A 37 -5.70 19.45 -2.72
CA GLU A 37 -5.24 18.71 -3.89
C GLU A 37 -6.24 17.62 -4.27
N THR A 38 -6.38 17.38 -5.57
CA THR A 38 -7.21 16.28 -6.09
C THR A 38 -6.34 15.07 -6.36
N MET A 39 -6.63 13.96 -5.68
CA MET A 39 -6.01 12.66 -5.89
C MET A 39 -6.96 11.77 -6.71
N THR A 40 -6.45 11.15 -7.77
CA THR A 40 -7.21 10.18 -8.58
C THR A 40 -6.62 8.79 -8.43
N ILE A 41 -7.47 7.84 -8.02
CA ILE A 41 -7.11 6.43 -7.89
C ILE A 41 -7.89 5.64 -8.93
N SER A 42 -7.17 4.88 -9.75
CA SER A 42 -7.75 3.83 -10.59
C SER A 42 -7.22 2.47 -10.18
N GLN A 43 -8.02 1.43 -10.40
CA GLN A 43 -7.64 0.05 -10.05
C GLN A 43 -7.79 -0.88 -11.24
N SER A 44 -6.86 -1.81 -11.34
CA SER A 44 -6.93 -2.92 -12.28
C SER A 44 -6.45 -4.21 -11.62
N VAL A 45 -6.89 -5.35 -12.15
CA VAL A 45 -6.43 -6.67 -11.69
C VAL A 45 -5.63 -7.32 -12.81
N VAL A 46 -4.36 -7.60 -12.53
CA VAL A 46 -3.43 -8.24 -13.47
C VAL A 46 -2.95 -9.54 -12.85
N ASN A 47 -3.23 -10.68 -13.50
CA ASN A 47 -2.87 -12.01 -13.00
C ASN A 47 -3.35 -12.30 -11.56
N GLY A 48 -4.50 -11.73 -11.17
CA GLY A 48 -5.07 -11.91 -9.83
C GLY A 48 -4.48 -10.99 -8.75
N VAL A 49 -3.57 -10.09 -9.11
CA VAL A 49 -3.01 -9.04 -8.24
C VAL A 49 -3.69 -7.71 -8.55
N THR A 50 -4.06 -6.95 -7.52
CA THR A 50 -4.58 -5.59 -7.71
C THR A 50 -3.44 -4.59 -7.84
N HIS A 51 -3.54 -3.78 -8.89
CA HIS A 51 -2.68 -2.66 -9.19
C HIS A 51 -3.49 -1.38 -8.99
N PHE A 52 -3.00 -0.47 -8.16
CA PHE A 52 -3.56 0.86 -7.98
C PHE A 52 -2.70 1.84 -8.77
N SER A 53 -3.31 2.71 -9.55
CA SER A 53 -2.64 3.89 -10.10
C SER A 53 -3.16 5.11 -9.35
N ILE A 54 -2.26 5.77 -8.61
CA ILE A 54 -2.52 6.92 -7.75
C ILE A 54 -1.77 8.10 -8.38
N ASP A 55 -2.50 9.04 -8.98
CA ASP A 55 -1.92 10.20 -9.69
C ASP A 55 -0.84 9.85 -10.74
N GLY A 56 -0.91 8.64 -11.30
CA GLY A 56 0.03 8.12 -12.29
C GLY A 56 1.07 7.16 -11.72
N ASP A 57 1.34 7.19 -10.41
CA ASP A 57 2.22 6.25 -9.74
C ASP A 57 1.52 4.90 -9.50
N VAL A 58 2.29 3.81 -9.56
CA VAL A 58 1.73 2.45 -9.49
C VAL A 58 2.10 1.78 -8.17
N LEU A 59 1.07 1.36 -7.43
CA LEU A 59 1.18 0.52 -6.23
C LEU A 59 0.68 -0.89 -6.55
N ILE A 60 1.53 -1.90 -6.38
CA ILE A 60 1.20 -3.31 -6.63
C ILE A 60 0.99 -4.03 -5.30
N ALA A 61 -0.22 -4.55 -5.05
CA ALA A 61 -0.57 -5.21 -3.79
C ALA A 61 -0.41 -6.74 -3.85
N ASP A 62 0.79 -7.22 -4.19
CA ASP A 62 1.13 -8.65 -4.31
C ASP A 62 1.85 -9.24 -3.08
N GLY A 63 2.14 -8.42 -2.07
CA GLY A 63 2.91 -8.80 -0.89
C GLY A 63 4.41 -8.96 -1.14
N ASN A 64 4.92 -8.61 -2.32
CA ASN A 64 6.34 -8.61 -2.63
C ASN A 64 6.96 -7.22 -2.41
N THR A 65 8.28 -7.18 -2.29
CA THR A 65 9.02 -5.92 -2.21
C THR A 65 9.31 -5.39 -3.62
N HIS A 66 8.96 -4.13 -3.85
CA HIS A 66 9.18 -3.39 -5.09
C HIS A 66 10.13 -2.22 -4.84
N GLN A 67 10.95 -1.90 -5.84
CA GLN A 67 11.82 -0.71 -5.82
C GLN A 67 11.02 0.51 -6.26
N MET A 68 11.22 1.63 -5.57
CA MET A 68 10.70 2.94 -5.96
C MET A 68 11.78 3.72 -6.71
N PRO A 69 11.40 4.67 -7.58
CA PRO A 69 12.35 5.64 -8.14
C PRO A 69 13.06 6.41 -7.01
N ASN A 70 14.34 6.74 -7.21
CA ASN A 70 15.06 7.63 -6.30
C ASN A 70 14.49 9.05 -6.41
N THR A 71 14.24 9.70 -5.27
CA THR A 71 13.66 11.04 -5.18
C THR A 71 14.47 11.93 -4.24
N GLY A 72 15.34 12.77 -4.81
CA GLY A 72 16.11 13.75 -4.05
C GLY A 72 17.03 13.07 -3.00
N PRO A 73 16.92 13.41 -1.71
CA PRO A 73 17.76 12.83 -0.66
C PRO A 73 17.37 11.38 -0.31
N GLU A 74 16.21 10.90 -0.77
CA GLU A 74 15.77 9.53 -0.54
C GLU A 74 16.14 8.63 -1.73
N GLU A 75 16.99 7.66 -1.47
CA GLU A 75 17.45 6.68 -2.45
C GLU A 75 17.22 5.26 -1.97
N GLN A 76 17.24 4.31 -2.90
CA GLN A 76 17.05 2.87 -2.63
C GLN A 76 15.73 2.60 -1.89
N ALA A 77 14.71 3.40 -2.21
CA ALA A 77 13.40 3.29 -1.61
C ALA A 77 12.72 1.98 -2.07
N THR A 78 12.06 1.32 -1.15
CA THR A 78 11.30 0.10 -1.40
C THR A 78 9.95 0.18 -0.71
N TYR A 79 8.98 -0.49 -1.31
CA TYR A 79 7.69 -0.73 -0.66
C TYR A 79 7.27 -2.19 -0.78
N ARG A 80 6.38 -2.61 0.12
CA ARG A 80 5.61 -3.84 0.02
C ARG A 80 4.17 -3.51 0.32
N ALA A 81 3.23 -3.93 -0.52
CA ALA A 81 1.81 -3.72 -0.30
C ALA A 81 1.03 -5.02 -0.39
N ASN A 82 0.01 -5.18 0.43
CA ASN A 82 -0.90 -6.32 0.37
C ASN A 82 -2.30 -5.93 0.81
N CYS A 83 -3.30 -6.60 0.26
CA CYS A 83 -4.68 -6.38 0.65
C CYS A 83 -5.04 -7.19 1.88
N ALA A 84 -5.80 -6.58 2.78
CA ALA A 84 -6.24 -7.16 4.05
C ALA A 84 -7.69 -6.72 4.32
N GLY A 85 -8.64 -7.37 3.65
CA GLY A 85 -10.06 -7.04 3.78
C GLY A 85 -10.40 -5.71 3.12
N ASP A 86 -10.86 -4.75 3.91
CA ASP A 86 -11.27 -3.41 3.47
C ASP A 86 -10.10 -2.41 3.38
N LYS A 87 -8.86 -2.88 3.55
CA LYS A 87 -7.65 -2.06 3.54
C LYS A 87 -6.55 -2.63 2.67
N VAL A 88 -5.69 -1.73 2.20
CA VAL A 88 -4.35 -2.03 1.67
C VAL A 88 -3.36 -1.71 2.76
N ASN A 89 -2.60 -2.70 3.20
CA ASN A 89 -1.48 -2.50 4.09
C ASN A 89 -0.24 -2.25 3.25
N MET A 90 0.62 -1.34 3.71
CA MET A 90 1.84 -0.95 3.06
C MET A 90 2.98 -0.96 4.09
N GLU A 91 4.17 -1.30 3.63
CA GLU A 91 5.42 -1.12 4.33
C GLU A 91 6.36 -0.39 3.38
N PHE A 92 7.15 0.54 3.90
CA PHE A 92 8.10 1.29 3.11
C PHE A 92 9.42 1.47 3.86
N PHE A 93 10.49 1.57 3.08
CA PHE A 93 11.84 1.81 3.58
C PHE A 93 12.61 2.63 2.54
N SER A 94 13.35 3.65 2.98
CA SER A 94 14.26 4.40 2.11
C SER A 94 15.56 4.73 2.86
N LEU A 95 16.64 4.96 2.13
CA LEU A 95 17.89 5.46 2.68
C LEU A 95 17.99 6.96 2.41
N ILE A 96 18.49 7.71 3.39
CA ILE A 96 18.66 9.17 3.27
C ILE A 96 20.13 9.47 3.00
N PHE A 97 20.39 10.25 1.95
CA PHE A 97 21.71 10.68 1.51
C PHE A 97 21.83 12.21 1.53
N ASP A 98 23.01 12.70 1.92
CA ASP A 98 23.42 14.10 1.76
C ASP A 98 24.85 14.14 1.20
N GLY A 99 25.02 14.86 0.09
CA GLY A 99 26.31 14.93 -0.63
C GLY A 99 26.88 13.56 -1.03
N GLY A 100 26.01 12.56 -1.30
CA GLY A 100 26.41 11.19 -1.65
C GLY A 100 26.79 10.30 -0.46
N ASN A 101 26.72 10.81 0.77
CA ASN A 101 26.92 10.02 1.99
C ASN A 101 25.57 9.62 2.57
N LYS A 102 25.43 8.34 2.96
CA LYS A 102 24.28 7.91 3.74
C LYS A 102 24.33 8.59 5.10
N ILE A 103 23.26 9.31 5.44
CA ILE A 103 23.09 9.98 6.74
C ILE A 103 21.93 9.42 7.55
N GLY A 104 21.16 8.47 7.00
CA GLY A 104 19.99 7.96 7.70
C GLY A 104 19.16 6.98 6.90
N HIS A 105 17.96 6.71 7.40
CA HIS A 105 16.94 5.92 6.73
C HIS A 105 15.53 6.28 7.24
N VAL A 106 14.53 5.97 6.42
CA VAL A 106 13.12 5.97 6.80
C VAL A 106 12.65 4.54 6.85
N ASN A 107 11.87 4.17 7.86
CA ASN A 107 11.00 3.00 7.79
C ASN A 107 9.57 3.39 8.16
N GLY A 108 8.61 2.63 7.65
CA GLY A 108 7.26 2.77 8.13
C GLY A 108 6.31 1.75 7.56
N ASN A 109 5.09 1.85 8.06
CA ASN A 109 3.92 1.11 7.62
C ASN A 109 2.79 2.09 7.36
N GLY A 110 1.89 1.71 6.48
CA GLY A 110 0.70 2.49 6.21
C GLY A 110 -0.50 1.61 5.96
N THR A 111 -1.67 2.20 6.10
CA THR A 111 -2.91 1.59 5.62
C THR A 111 -3.67 2.57 4.75
N MET A 112 -4.30 2.07 3.69
CA MET A 112 -5.20 2.84 2.83
C MET A 112 -6.53 2.11 2.73
N GLY A 113 -7.63 2.82 2.94
CA GLY A 113 -8.97 2.24 2.92
C GLY A 113 -10.04 3.31 2.70
N LEU A 114 -11.29 2.88 2.72
CA LEU A 114 -12.44 3.80 2.77
C LEU A 114 -13.05 3.78 4.17
N ASP A 115 -13.52 4.94 4.61
CA ASP A 115 -14.35 5.03 5.81
C ASP A 115 -15.84 4.74 5.52
N GLY A 116 -16.70 4.91 6.52
CA GLY A 116 -18.15 4.69 6.40
C GLY A 116 -18.86 5.66 5.44
N ASN A 117 -18.22 6.78 5.08
CA ASN A 117 -18.73 7.79 4.14
C ASN A 117 -18.16 7.60 2.73
N SER A 118 -17.35 6.56 2.50
CA SER A 118 -16.58 6.35 1.26
C SER A 118 -15.47 7.37 1.03
N ASP A 119 -15.04 8.08 2.07
CA ASP A 119 -13.88 8.95 2.03
C ASP A 119 -12.60 8.11 2.12
N LEU A 120 -11.56 8.52 1.41
CA LEU A 120 -10.27 7.83 1.42
C LEU A 120 -9.56 8.16 2.74
N VAL A 121 -9.13 7.13 3.46
CA VAL A 121 -8.33 7.29 4.68
C VAL A 121 -6.97 6.65 4.45
N GLN A 122 -5.91 7.41 4.73
CA GLN A 122 -4.54 6.94 4.77
C GLN A 122 -3.96 7.17 6.18
N ASP A 123 -3.48 6.12 6.81
CA ASP A 123 -2.79 6.19 8.12
C ASP A 123 -1.37 5.68 7.92
N ILE A 124 -0.37 6.55 8.11
CA ILE A 124 1.06 6.28 7.89
C ILE A 124 1.80 6.47 9.22
N LYS A 125 2.53 5.43 9.62
CA LYS A 125 3.35 5.42 10.84
C LYS A 125 4.75 4.94 10.54
N GLY A 126 5.73 5.58 11.14
CA GLY A 126 7.12 5.26 10.85
C GLY A 126 8.11 6.00 11.69
N THR A 127 9.37 5.94 11.28
CA THR A 127 10.45 6.68 11.91
C THR A 127 11.49 7.05 10.86
N VAL A 128 11.89 8.32 10.90
CA VAL A 128 13.10 8.80 10.25
C VAL A 128 14.24 8.70 11.25
N VAL A 129 15.32 8.01 10.89
CA VAL A 129 16.54 7.90 11.70
C VAL A 129 17.64 8.65 10.97
N ILE A 130 18.20 9.67 11.62
CA ILE A 130 19.36 10.42 11.12
C ILE A 130 20.55 10.17 12.03
N ASP A 131 21.64 9.66 11.45
CA ASP A 131 22.86 9.28 12.15
C ASP A 131 23.44 10.49 12.90
N GLY A 132 23.51 10.39 14.23
CA GLY A 132 24.01 11.45 15.09
C GLY A 132 23.01 12.57 15.43
N GLN A 133 21.80 12.59 14.85
CA GLN A 133 20.75 13.56 15.20
C GLN A 133 19.59 12.93 15.97
N GLY A 134 19.31 11.65 15.75
CA GLY A 134 18.31 10.89 16.50
C GLY A 134 17.19 10.34 15.63
N ASN A 135 16.06 10.05 16.27
CA ASN A 135 14.90 9.39 15.68
C ASN A 135 13.70 10.33 15.71
N PHE A 136 13.06 10.52 14.57
CA PHE A 136 11.90 11.40 14.38
C PHE A 136 10.69 10.55 13.98
N PRO A 137 9.66 10.45 14.83
CA PRO A 137 8.49 9.64 14.52
C PRO A 137 7.67 10.25 13.38
N ILE A 138 7.07 9.38 12.57
CA ILE A 138 6.04 9.73 11.58
C ILE A 138 4.72 9.18 12.12
N ASP A 139 3.71 10.05 12.23
CA ASP A 139 2.33 9.70 12.60
C ASP A 139 1.39 10.63 11.82
N GLN A 140 1.02 10.20 10.61
CA GLN A 140 0.25 10.99 9.67
C GLN A 140 -1.06 10.28 9.36
N LEU A 141 -2.17 10.95 9.68
CA LEU A 141 -3.51 10.55 9.26
C LEU A 141 -4.01 11.55 8.22
N MET A 142 -4.34 11.05 7.04
CA MET A 142 -4.96 11.82 5.97
C MET A 142 -6.36 11.28 5.71
N THR A 143 -7.31 12.19 5.52
CA THR A 143 -8.66 11.89 5.05
C THR A 143 -8.96 12.75 3.84
N CYS A 144 -9.39 12.14 2.75
CA CYS A 144 -9.74 12.83 1.53
C CYS A 144 -11.20 12.57 1.18
N GLN A 145 -11.93 13.65 0.93
CA GLN A 145 -13.35 13.58 0.62
C GLN A 145 -13.56 13.08 -0.80
N ARG A 146 -14.47 12.13 -0.99
CA ARG A 146 -14.83 11.69 -2.35
C ARG A 146 -15.55 12.80 -3.13
N ILE A 147 -15.22 12.98 -4.41
CA ILE A 147 -15.85 13.94 -5.33
C ILE A 147 -16.49 13.29 -6.56
#